data_AF-A0A382AF90-F1
#
_entry.id   AF-A0A382AF90-F1
#
_cell.length_a   1.000
_cell.length_b   1.000
_cell.length_c   1.000
_cell.angle_alpha   90.00
_cell.angle_beta   90.00
_cell.angle_gamma   90.00
#
_symmetry.space_group_name_H-M   'P 1'
#
loop_
_entity.id
_entity.type
_entity.pdbx_description
1 polymer ?
#
loop_
_entity_poly.entity_id
_entity_poly.type
_entity_poly.pdbx_seq_one_letter_code
_entity_poly.pdbx_strand_id
1 'polypeptide(L)'
;MQCILSALKAESDPLVNFFQLKRHSSFQFPVFVHNDLYLISIGVGKAKVQERIYSFLETIRDDFIQFINIGIAGGKDDNSELGQMYLINKIVDDDTDHSYYPDILIKHSLAEHSVTTVNKGIT
;
A
#
# COMPACT_ATOMS: atom_id res chain seq x y z
N MET A 1 1.02 -6.36 -14.78
CA MET A 1 -0.12 -5.91 -13.95
C MET A 1 0.28 -4.84 -12.91
N GLN A 2 -0.66 -3.95 -12.52
CA GLN A 2 -0.49 -2.99 -11.40
C GLN A 2 -1.39 -3.36 -10.21
N CYS A 3 -0.83 -3.35 -9.01
CA CYS A 3 -1.51 -3.72 -7.77
C CYS A 3 -1.39 -2.60 -6.73
N ILE A 4 -2.49 -1.90 -6.46
CA ILE A 4 -2.60 -0.99 -5.34
C ILE A 4 -2.81 -1.79 -4.05
N LEU A 5 -2.05 -1.48 -3.01
CA LEU A 5 -2.16 -2.06 -1.68
C LEU A 5 -2.69 -1.02 -0.70
N SER A 6 -3.76 -1.35 0.03
CA SER A 6 -4.34 -0.49 1.07
C SER A 6 -4.73 -1.31 2.29
N ALA A 7 -4.51 -0.79 3.50
CA ALA A 7 -4.78 -1.51 4.74
C ALA A 7 -6.22 -1.31 5.23
N LEU A 8 -6.76 -0.09 5.08
CA LEU A 8 -8.04 0.33 5.62
C LEU A 8 -9.09 0.50 4.53
N LYS A 9 -10.36 0.24 4.87
CA LYS A 9 -11.48 0.48 3.96
C LYS A 9 -11.61 1.96 3.56
N ALA A 10 -11.29 2.87 4.50
CA ALA A 10 -11.27 4.30 4.22
C ALA A 10 -10.21 4.71 3.18
N GLU A 11 -9.11 3.97 3.08
CA GLU A 11 -8.08 4.17 2.06
C GLU A 11 -8.53 3.61 0.71
N SER A 12 -9.20 2.45 0.71
CA SER A 12 -9.56 1.73 -0.51
C SER A 12 -10.83 2.22 -1.19
N ASP A 13 -11.88 2.60 -0.45
CA ASP A 13 -13.18 2.98 -1.02
C ASP A 13 -13.09 4.09 -2.08
N PRO A 14 -12.33 5.20 -1.86
CA PRO A 14 -12.22 6.26 -2.86
C PRO A 14 -11.60 5.74 -4.17
N LEU A 15 -10.60 4.87 -4.08
CA LEU A 15 -9.89 4.30 -5.22
C LEU A 15 -10.77 3.29 -5.96
N VAL A 16 -11.48 2.41 -5.23
CA VAL A 16 -12.46 1.47 -5.80
C VAL A 16 -13.52 2.22 -6.60
N ASN A 17 -14.05 3.31 -6.05
CA ASN A 17 -15.08 4.10 -6.71
C ASN A 17 -14.52 4.85 -7.93
N PHE A 18 -13.36 5.50 -7.80
CA PHE A 18 -12.74 6.28 -8.87
C PHE A 18 -12.38 5.41 -10.08
N PHE A 19 -11.72 4.27 -9.85
CA PHE A 19 -11.32 3.34 -10.91
C PHE A 19 -12.42 2.33 -11.28
N GLN A 20 -13.60 2.42 -10.66
CA GLN A 20 -14.74 1.52 -10.89
C GLN A 20 -14.34 0.04 -10.74
N LEU A 21 -13.56 -0.28 -9.70
CA LEU A 21 -13.06 -1.63 -9.45
C LEU A 21 -14.19 -2.53 -8.96
N LYS A 22 -14.22 -3.78 -9.40
CA LYS A 22 -15.23 -4.77 -8.99
C LYS A 22 -14.60 -5.89 -8.19
N ARG A 23 -15.34 -6.44 -7.23
CA ARG A 23 -14.87 -7.52 -6.37
C ARG A 23 -14.46 -8.74 -7.21
N HIS A 24 -13.24 -9.20 -7.01
CA HIS A 24 -12.73 -10.45 -7.57
C HIS A 24 -13.17 -11.62 -6.67
N SER A 25 -13.86 -12.60 -7.25
CA SER A 25 -14.51 -13.69 -6.50
C SER A 25 -13.55 -14.78 -6.01
N SER A 26 -12.38 -14.92 -6.64
CA SER A 26 -11.41 -15.99 -6.29
C SER A 26 -10.68 -15.78 -4.95
N PHE A 27 -10.87 -14.63 -4.28
CA PHE A 27 -10.16 -14.31 -3.05
C PHE A 27 -11.06 -14.27 -1.82
N GLN A 28 -10.59 -14.92 -0.75
CA GLN A 28 -11.25 -14.93 0.56
C GLN A 28 -11.22 -13.54 1.23
N PHE A 29 -10.28 -12.68 0.85
CA PHE A 29 -10.17 -11.29 1.28
C PHE A 29 -10.54 -10.32 0.15
N PRO A 30 -10.82 -9.04 0.45
CA PRO A 30 -11.22 -8.07 -0.57
C PRO A 30 -10.10 -7.77 -1.55
N VAL A 31 -10.28 -8.26 -2.77
CA VAL A 31 -9.51 -7.88 -3.95
C VAL A 31 -10.48 -7.32 -4.97
N PHE A 32 -10.17 -6.15 -5.52
CA PHE A 32 -10.98 -5.51 -6.54
C PHE A 32 -10.17 -5.34 -7.81
N VAL A 33 -10.80 -5.45 -8.97
CA VAL A 33 -10.14 -5.43 -10.26
C VAL A 33 -10.95 -4.67 -11.30
N HIS A 34 -10.25 -4.01 -12.21
CA HIS A 34 -10.76 -3.52 -13.49
C HIS A 34 -9.61 -3.56 -14.50
N ASN A 35 -9.73 -4.37 -15.56
CA ASN A 35 -8.64 -4.66 -16.50
C ASN A 35 -7.38 -5.15 -15.74
N ASP A 36 -6.23 -4.51 -15.97
CA ASP A 36 -4.93 -4.87 -15.37
C ASP A 36 -4.63 -4.13 -14.06
N LEU A 37 -5.61 -3.39 -13.52
CA LEU A 37 -5.49 -2.68 -12.25
C LEU A 37 -6.20 -3.46 -11.13
N TYR A 38 -5.42 -3.84 -10.14
CA TYR A 38 -5.89 -4.53 -8.95
C TYR A 38 -5.78 -3.61 -7.74
N LEU A 39 -6.74 -3.72 -6.82
CA LEU A 39 -6.64 -3.20 -5.46
C LEU A 39 -6.78 -4.35 -4.47
N ILE A 40 -5.74 -4.54 -3.67
CA ILE A 40 -5.63 -5.60 -2.69
C ILE A 40 -5.83 -4.97 -1.30
N SER A 41 -6.94 -5.28 -0.65
CA SER A 41 -7.11 -4.90 0.75
C SER A 41 -6.23 -5.81 1.60
N ILE A 42 -5.11 -5.31 2.10
CA ILE A 42 -4.08 -6.10 2.82
C ILE A 42 -4.30 -6.14 4.34
N GLY A 43 -5.09 -5.22 4.90
CA GLY A 43 -5.27 -5.11 6.35
C GLY A 43 -4.02 -4.57 7.06
N VAL A 44 -4.19 -4.20 8.33
CA VAL A 44 -3.10 -3.65 9.17
C VAL A 44 -2.25 -4.78 9.77
N GLY A 45 -0.92 -4.62 9.72
CA GLY A 45 0.07 -5.47 10.37
C GLY A 45 0.83 -6.38 9.42
N LYS A 46 2.16 -6.46 9.58
CA LYS A 46 3.11 -7.15 8.68
C LYS A 46 2.70 -8.59 8.36
N ALA A 47 2.23 -9.36 9.36
CA ALA A 47 1.79 -10.73 9.18
C ALA A 47 0.59 -10.88 8.22
N LYS A 48 -0.41 -9.98 8.33
CA LYS A 48 -1.58 -9.99 7.43
C LYS A 48 -1.19 -9.57 6.01
N VAL A 49 -0.30 -8.59 5.89
CA VAL A 49 0.25 -8.16 4.59
C VAL A 49 0.93 -9.34 3.92
N GLN A 50 1.82 -10.03 4.64
CA GLN A 50 2.54 -11.20 4.13
C GLN A 50 1.58 -12.30 3.66
N GLU A 51 0.63 -12.71 4.51
CA GLU A 51 -0.37 -13.74 4.19
C GLU A 51 -1.14 -13.42 2.90
N ARG A 52 -1.66 -12.20 2.78
CA ARG A 52 -2.50 -11.80 1.64
C ARG A 52 -1.72 -11.62 0.36
N ILE A 53 -0.49 -11.12 0.43
CA ILE A 53 0.38 -11.01 -0.75
C ILE A 53 0.74 -12.39 -1.28
N TYR A 54 1.10 -13.35 -0.41
CA TYR A 54 1.37 -14.71 -0.86
C TYR A 54 0.14 -15.38 -1.48
N SER A 55 -1.02 -15.29 -0.83
CA SER A 55 -2.27 -15.82 -1.39
C SER A 55 -2.63 -15.17 -2.73
N PHE A 56 -2.34 -13.87 -2.90
CA PHE A 56 -2.51 -13.17 -4.17
C PHE A 56 -1.62 -13.74 -5.27
N LEU A 57 -0.31 -13.88 -5.00
CA LEU A 57 0.69 -14.39 -5.95
C LEU A 57 0.50 -15.87 -6.30
N GLU A 58 -0.08 -16.68 -5.40
CA GLU A 58 -0.44 -18.07 -5.70
C GLU A 58 -1.62 -18.16 -6.67
N THR A 59 -2.55 -17.20 -6.60
CA THR A 59 -3.78 -17.18 -7.40
C THR A 59 -3.59 -16.51 -8.75
N ILE A 60 -2.84 -15.40 -8.80
CA ILE A 60 -2.60 -14.62 -10.01
C ILE A 60 -1.16 -14.84 -10.46
N ARG A 61 -1.01 -15.41 -11.65
CA ARG A 61 0.30 -15.56 -12.29
C ARG A 61 0.46 -14.50 -13.36
N ASP A 62 1.36 -13.55 -13.11
CA ASP A 62 1.81 -12.55 -14.06
C ASP A 62 3.34 -12.44 -13.90
N ASP A 63 4.05 -12.34 -15.02
CA ASP A 63 5.51 -12.26 -15.05
C ASP A 63 6.03 -10.90 -14.54
N PHE A 64 5.17 -9.87 -14.54
CA PHE A 64 5.54 -8.52 -14.14
C PHE A 64 4.44 -7.85 -13.30
N ILE A 65 4.66 -7.77 -11.99
CA ILE A 65 3.73 -7.15 -11.04
C ILE A 65 4.38 -5.93 -10.40
N GLN A 66 3.73 -4.77 -10.55
CA GLN A 66 4.10 -3.57 -9.81
C GLN A 66 3.18 -3.40 -8.60
N PHE A 67 3.76 -3.36 -7.40
CA PHE A 67 3.04 -3.05 -6.18
C PHE A 67 3.16 -1.56 -5.84
N ILE A 68 2.01 -0.92 -5.57
CA ILE A 68 1.91 0.49 -5.19
C ILE A 68 1.19 0.54 -3.85
N ASN A 69 1.91 0.82 -2.76
CA ASN A 69 1.27 0.98 -1.46
C ASN A 69 0.70 2.40 -1.31
N ILE A 70 -0.58 2.49 -0.95
CA ILE A 70 -1.27 3.75 -0.66
C ILE A 70 -1.92 3.59 0.72
N GLY A 71 -1.59 4.49 1.64
CA GLY A 71 -2.14 4.46 2.99
C GLY A 71 -1.99 5.78 3.71
N ILE A 72 -2.71 5.90 4.82
CA ILE A 72 -2.63 7.05 5.72
C ILE A 72 -1.47 6.79 6.68
N ALA A 73 -0.65 7.81 6.91
CA ALA A 73 0.42 7.79 7.89
C ALA A 73 0.22 8.89 8.94
N GLY A 74 0.68 8.62 10.16
CA GLY A 74 0.87 9.68 11.15
C GLY A 74 2.10 10.51 10.78
N GLY A 75 2.05 11.80 11.10
CA GLY A 75 3.12 12.74 10.82
C GLY A 75 3.27 13.75 11.95
N LYS A 76 4.46 14.32 12.11
CA LYS A 76 4.72 15.39 13.08
C LYS A 76 4.49 16.74 12.42
N ASP A 77 3.98 17.70 13.17
CA ASP A 77 3.65 19.04 12.64
C ASP A 77 4.88 19.81 12.09
N ASP A 78 6.09 19.43 12.50
CA ASP A 78 7.34 20.07 12.06
C ASP A 78 7.86 19.55 10.71
N ASN A 79 7.37 18.39 10.24
CA ASN A 79 7.85 17.75 9.02
C ASN A 79 6.74 17.23 8.09
N SER A 80 5.48 17.38 8.48
CA SER A 80 4.34 16.94 7.70
C SER A 80 3.14 17.86 7.89
N GLU A 81 2.28 17.92 6.88
CA GLU A 81 1.04 18.68 6.91
C GLU A 81 -0.15 17.74 6.78
N LEU A 82 -1.18 17.96 7.61
CA LEU A 82 -2.41 17.17 7.55
C LEU A 82 -3.07 17.30 6.17
N GLY A 83 -3.31 16.16 5.52
CA GLY A 83 -3.92 16.11 4.19
C GLY A 83 -2.94 16.23 3.03
N GLN A 84 -1.66 16.50 3.30
CA GLN A 84 -0.62 16.50 2.28
C GLN A 84 -0.27 15.07 1.84
N MET A 85 -0.04 14.89 0.54
CA MET A 85 0.42 13.63 -0.04
C MET A 85 1.94 13.63 -0.16
N TYR A 86 2.54 12.50 0.23
CA TYR A 86 3.98 12.28 0.14
C TYR A 86 4.27 11.01 -0.66
N LEU A 87 5.33 11.05 -1.45
CA LEU A 87 5.92 9.85 -2.03
C LEU A 87 6.96 9.29 -1.06
N ILE A 88 6.80 8.02 -0.68
CA ILE A 88 7.71 7.41 0.28
C ILE A 88 8.98 6.92 -0.42
N ASN A 89 10.12 7.49 -0.05
CA ASN A 89 11.43 7.15 -0.61
C ASN A 89 12.29 6.28 0.33
N LYS A 90 11.88 6.13 1.58
CA LYS A 90 12.53 5.30 2.59
C LYS A 90 11.52 4.79 3.60
N ILE A 91 11.58 3.50 3.91
CA ILE A 91 10.79 2.86 4.96
C ILE A 91 11.75 2.34 6.02
N VAL A 92 11.61 2.80 7.26
CA VAL A 92 12.38 2.32 8.41
C VAL A 92 11.51 1.36 9.21
N ASP A 93 12.02 0.17 9.48
CA ASP A 93 11.39 -0.77 10.40
C ASP A 93 11.90 -0.54 11.82
N ASP A 94 11.04 -0.02 12.69
CA ASP A 94 11.37 0.28 14.09
C ASP A 94 11.77 -0.96 14.89
N ASP A 95 11.26 -2.14 14.52
CA ASP A 95 11.55 -3.37 15.26
C ASP A 95 12.95 -3.93 14.96
N THR A 96 13.43 -3.73 13.73
CA THR A 96 14.68 -4.33 13.23
C THR A 96 15.78 -3.31 12.95
N ASP A 97 15.46 -2.02 13.02
CA ASP A 97 16.29 -0.89 12.58
C ASP A 97 16.73 -0.98 11.10
N HIS A 98 16.05 -1.84 10.32
CA HIS A 98 16.35 -2.03 8.92
C HIS A 98 15.65 -0.97 8.06
N SER A 99 16.34 -0.51 7.01
CA SER A 99 15.81 0.46 6.05
C SER A 99 15.58 -0.18 4.69
N TYR A 100 14.41 0.07 4.11
CA TYR A 100 14.02 -0.35 2.77
C TYR A 100 13.83 0.88 1.88
N TYR A 101 14.22 0.77 0.61
CA TYR A 101 14.19 1.88 -0.35
C TYR A 101 13.33 1.47 -1.54
N PRO A 102 12.13 2.05 -1.71
CA PRO A 102 11.27 1.77 -2.87
C PRO A 102 11.87 2.30 -4.17
N ASP A 103 11.56 1.63 -5.28
CA ASP A 103 11.96 2.09 -6.62
C ASP A 103 11.08 3.27 -7.07
N ILE A 104 11.64 4.47 -7.11
CA ILE A 104 10.99 5.67 -7.66
C ILE A 104 11.34 5.77 -9.16
N LEU A 105 10.56 5.07 -9.99
CA LEU A 105 10.85 4.91 -11.43
C LEU A 105 10.18 5.97 -12.33
N ILE A 106 9.50 6.96 -11.75
CA ILE A 106 8.76 7.98 -12.50
C ILE A 106 9.17 9.38 -12.05
N LYS A 107 9.14 10.35 -12.99
CA LYS A 107 9.21 11.76 -12.60
C LYS A 107 7.91 12.15 -11.93
N HIS A 108 7.99 12.77 -10.76
CA HIS A 108 6.83 13.26 -10.02
C HIS A 108 7.11 14.65 -9.43
N SER A 109 6.04 15.34 -9.06
CA SER A 109 6.08 16.61 -8.32
C SER A 109 5.73 16.45 -6.84
N LEU A 110 5.45 15.22 -6.39
CA LEU A 110 5.14 14.94 -4.99
C LEU A 110 6.36 15.20 -4.11
N ALA A 111 6.12 15.76 -2.91
CA ALA A 111 7.13 15.85 -1.87
C ALA A 111 7.52 14.43 -1.43
N GLU A 112 8.82 14.18 -1.30
CA GLU A 112 9.30 12.89 -0.81
C GLU A 112 9.45 12.90 0.70
N HIS A 113 9.16 11.77 1.34
CA HIS A 113 9.35 11.61 2.78
C HIS A 113 9.76 10.17 3.13
N SER A 114 10.39 10.00 4.29
CA SER A 114 10.54 8.68 4.90
C SER A 114 9.32 8.33 5.75
N VAL A 115 9.09 7.04 5.98
CA VAL A 115 8.09 6.57 6.94
C VAL A 115 8.70 5.53 7.86
N THR A 116 8.22 5.45 9.08
CA THR A 116 8.55 4.38 10.02
C THR A 116 7.37 3.42 10.13
N THR A 117 7.63 2.12 9.96
CA THR A 117 6.66 1.07 10.27
C THR A 117 6.90 0.53 11.66
N VAL A 118 5.83 0.33 12.41
CA VAL A 118 5.84 -0.06 13.83
C VAL A 118 4.88 -1.23 14.07
N ASN A 119 5.21 -2.09 15.04
CA ASN A 119 4.33 -3.19 15.44
C ASN A 119 3.13 -2.76 16.31
N LYS A 120 3.25 -1.62 17.00
CA LYS A 120 2.20 -1.06 17.86
C LYS A 120 1.98 0.40 17.52
N GLY A 121 0.73 0.86 17.62
CA GLY A 121 0.41 2.27 17.43
C GLY A 121 1.22 3.12 18.40
N ILE A 122 1.78 4.21 17.88
CA ILE A 122 2.47 5.22 18.69
C ILE A 122 1.37 6.12 19.26
N THR A 123 1.29 6.20 20.60
CA THR A 123 0.42 7.13 21.34
C THR A 123 1.20 8.32 21.83
#